data_AF-A0A5B8BT19-F1
#
_entry.id   AF-A0A5B8BT19-F1
#
_cell.length_a   1.000
_cell.length_b   1.000
_cell.length_c   1.000
_cell.angle_alpha   90.00
_cell.angle_beta   90.00
_cell.angle_gamma   90.00
#
_symmetry.space_group_name_H-M   'P 1'
#
loop_
_entity.id
_entity.type
_entity.pdbx_description
1 polymer ?
#
loop_
_entity_poly.entity_id
_entity_poly.type
_entity_poly.pdbx_seq_one_letter_code
_entity_poly.pdbx_strand_id
1 'polypeptide(L)'
;MGTQFSPRYGFRAGGGTDEIIRETCGGWNAGRLVYPGVSSCTTITFRDGAGNLAGLHLAMSDTLIMAGRLIELVRPHLAGGVTAVIHVGRMSDTLGGWNTQPGYDWPAQAVTVRGLVNAPAVPTYYVDTPHGGYDVQVEPAVGAGFDVALKPQSGHPPDFTNGWMPVPVNLLP
;
A
#
# COMPACT_ATOMS: atom_id res chain seq x y z
N MET A 1 18.76 6.89 -15.95
CA MET A 1 19.61 7.44 -14.87
C MET A 1 18.85 7.27 -13.58
N GLY A 2 19.38 6.46 -12.67
CA GLY A 2 18.68 6.00 -11.47
C GLY A 2 18.72 7.02 -10.34
N THR A 3 17.57 7.22 -9.71
CA THR A 3 17.41 8.04 -8.51
C THR A 3 17.61 7.16 -7.27
N GLN A 4 18.51 7.59 -6.39
CA GLN A 4 18.78 6.97 -5.09
C GLN A 4 18.03 7.76 -4.00
N PHE A 5 17.36 7.08 -3.07
CA PHE A 5 16.51 7.73 -2.06
C PHE A 5 16.88 7.39 -0.61
N SER A 6 16.94 8.45 0.21
CA SER A 6 17.51 8.49 1.57
C SER A 6 16.51 8.10 2.68
N PRO A 7 16.84 7.14 3.57
CA PRO A 7 15.92 6.33 4.38
C PRO A 7 15.06 7.04 5.44
N ARG A 8 15.20 8.35 5.71
CA ARG A 8 14.51 8.93 6.89
C ARG A 8 13.34 9.89 6.67
N TYR A 9 13.30 10.75 5.65
CA TYR A 9 12.13 11.61 5.41
C TYR A 9 12.13 12.11 3.96
N GLY A 10 11.15 11.72 3.13
CA GLY A 10 10.72 12.44 1.90
C GLY A 10 11.52 12.29 0.58
N PHE A 11 10.77 11.97 -0.49
CA PHE A 11 10.76 12.39 -1.91
C PHE A 11 11.99 12.87 -2.72
N ARG A 12 11.92 12.60 -4.04
CA ARG A 12 12.16 13.59 -5.12
C ARG A 12 11.09 13.44 -6.19
N ALA A 13 10.59 14.58 -6.64
CA ALA A 13 9.80 14.75 -7.84
C ALA A 13 10.66 14.57 -9.10
N GLY A 14 10.09 13.94 -10.13
CA GLY A 14 10.72 13.76 -11.42
C GLY A 14 9.91 12.96 -12.42
N GLY A 15 8.73 13.46 -12.81
CA GLY A 15 8.07 13.19 -14.10
C GLY A 15 7.54 11.78 -14.34
N GLY A 16 6.27 11.55 -13.95
CA GLY A 16 5.44 10.42 -14.39
C GLY A 16 4.73 9.75 -13.22
N THR A 17 3.39 9.67 -13.28
CA THR A 17 2.47 8.96 -12.36
C THR A 17 3.10 8.53 -11.03
N ASP A 18 3.25 9.47 -10.09
CA ASP A 18 4.06 9.26 -8.88
C ASP A 18 3.36 8.39 -7.81
N GLU A 19 4.08 7.40 -7.28
CA GLU A 19 3.66 6.45 -6.22
C GLU A 19 4.63 6.54 -5.02
N ILE A 20 4.18 6.48 -3.75
CA ILE A 20 5.07 6.74 -2.59
C ILE A 20 5.12 5.55 -1.61
N ILE A 21 6.27 4.87 -1.47
CA ILE A 21 6.45 3.62 -0.69
C ILE A 21 7.73 3.66 0.20
N ARG A 22 7.72 3.08 1.44
CA ARG A 22 8.91 2.71 2.26
C ARG A 22 8.67 1.65 3.34
N GLU A 23 9.62 0.85 3.85
CA GLU A 23 11.11 0.73 3.77
C GLU A 23 11.50 -0.57 3.03
N THR A 24 12.47 -0.74 2.13
CA THR A 24 13.64 -0.02 1.63
C THR A 24 13.80 -0.37 0.14
N CYS A 25 13.77 0.62 -0.74
CA CYS A 25 14.28 0.64 -2.13
C CYS A 25 14.19 -0.65 -2.98
N GLY A 26 13.12 -0.73 -3.77
CA GLY A 26 13.00 -1.59 -4.95
C GLY A 26 11.54 -1.99 -5.13
N GLY A 27 10.80 -1.59 -6.14
CA GLY A 27 11.13 -0.68 -7.21
C GLY A 27 9.88 -0.22 -7.93
N TRP A 28 10.11 0.65 -8.88
CA TRP A 28 9.13 1.33 -9.69
C TRP A 28 8.74 0.46 -10.90
N ASN A 29 7.45 0.42 -11.22
CA ASN A 29 6.96 -0.15 -12.46
C ASN A 29 5.81 0.70 -13.01
N ALA A 30 5.93 1.15 -14.26
CA ALA A 30 4.97 2.08 -14.86
C ALA A 30 3.53 1.54 -15.00
N GLY A 31 3.31 0.23 -14.82
CA GLY A 31 1.98 -0.39 -14.90
C GLY A 31 1.38 -0.81 -13.55
N ARG A 32 2.10 -0.67 -12.43
CA ARG A 32 1.70 -1.26 -11.14
C ARG A 32 2.46 -0.74 -9.93
N LEU A 33 1.80 -0.79 -8.78
CA LEU A 33 2.40 -0.58 -7.45
C LEU A 33 3.09 -1.85 -6.97
N VAL A 34 4.35 -1.76 -6.55
CA VAL A 34 5.08 -2.85 -5.89
C VAL A 34 5.60 -2.41 -4.52
N TYR A 35 5.12 -3.06 -3.48
CA TYR A 35 5.58 -2.89 -2.10
C TYR A 35 6.55 -4.00 -1.73
N PRO A 36 7.87 -3.72 -1.62
CA PRO A 36 8.83 -4.74 -1.27
C PRO A 36 8.79 -5.11 0.20
N GLY A 37 9.05 -6.39 0.51
CA GLY A 37 9.40 -6.84 1.85
C GLY A 37 8.39 -6.54 2.95
N VAL A 38 7.08 -6.63 2.65
CA VAL A 38 6.00 -6.49 3.63
C VAL A 38 6.16 -7.58 4.70
N SER A 39 6.65 -7.20 5.88
CA SER A 39 7.02 -8.10 6.97
C SER A 39 5.96 -8.21 8.06
N SER A 40 5.52 -7.09 8.61
CA SER A 40 4.48 -7.04 9.65
C SER A 40 3.81 -5.67 9.64
N CYS A 41 3.60 -5.19 8.44
CA CYS A 41 3.23 -3.83 8.10
C CYS A 41 2.03 -3.86 7.16
N THR A 42 1.35 -2.72 7.05
CA THR A 42 0.17 -2.58 6.19
C THR A 42 0.50 -1.66 5.05
N THR A 43 0.39 -2.14 3.82
CA THR A 43 0.36 -1.28 2.66
C THR A 43 -1.07 -0.92 2.35
N ILE A 44 -1.28 0.32 1.93
CA ILE A 44 -2.58 0.86 1.57
C ILE A 44 -2.46 1.33 0.12
N THR A 45 -3.36 0.86 -0.73
CA THR A 45 -3.51 1.34 -2.11
C THR A 45 -4.89 1.98 -2.27
N PHE A 46 -4.93 3.06 -3.05
CA PHE A 46 -6.10 3.81 -3.44
C PHE A 46 -6.27 3.70 -4.94
N ARG A 47 -7.52 3.62 -5.40
CA ARG A 47 -7.88 3.82 -6.80
C ARG A 47 -8.72 5.09 -6.90
N ASP A 48 -8.40 5.97 -7.84
CA ASP A 48 -9.18 7.19 -8.06
C ASP A 48 -10.27 7.02 -9.15
N GLY A 49 -11.10 8.04 -9.36
CA GLY A 49 -12.14 8.07 -10.40
C GLY A 49 -11.63 8.11 -11.83
N ALA A 50 -10.33 8.38 -12.04
CA ALA A 50 -9.67 8.28 -13.33
C ALA A 50 -8.99 6.92 -13.55
N GLY A 51 -9.04 6.03 -12.55
CA GLY A 51 -8.42 4.70 -12.59
C GLY A 51 -6.93 4.70 -12.23
N ASN A 52 -6.38 5.82 -11.78
CA ASN A 52 -5.01 5.89 -11.29
C ASN A 52 -4.89 5.18 -9.94
N LEU A 53 -3.70 4.66 -9.68
CA LEU A 53 -3.33 4.11 -8.39
C LEU A 53 -2.45 5.07 -7.62
N ALA A 54 -2.65 5.10 -6.31
CA ALA A 54 -1.73 5.72 -5.37
C ALA A 54 -1.58 4.80 -4.17
N GLY A 55 -0.43 4.79 -3.53
CA GLY A 55 -0.18 3.86 -2.43
C GLY A 55 0.76 4.43 -1.39
N LEU A 56 0.70 3.85 -0.19
CA LEU A 56 1.64 4.09 0.90
C LEU A 56 1.84 2.82 1.72
N HIS A 57 2.96 2.74 2.42
CA HIS A 57 3.34 1.61 3.25
C HIS A 57 3.51 2.10 4.68
N LEU A 58 2.72 1.55 5.61
CA LEU A 58 2.77 1.85 7.03
C LEU A 58 3.57 0.75 7.73
N ALA A 59 4.76 1.13 8.16
CA ALA A 59 5.63 0.30 8.98
C ALA A 59 5.06 0.16 10.39
N MET A 60 5.57 -0.83 11.13
CA MET A 60 5.23 -0.99 12.54
C MET A 60 5.45 0.31 13.32
N SER A 61 6.55 1.02 13.12
CA SER A 61 6.84 2.25 13.88
C SER A 61 5.94 3.45 13.58
N ASP A 62 5.04 3.37 12.59
CA ASP A 62 4.23 4.52 12.17
C ASP A 62 3.10 4.84 13.16
N THR A 63 2.84 6.14 13.32
CA THR A 63 1.76 6.70 14.14
C THR A 63 0.61 7.23 13.29
N LEU A 64 -0.56 7.48 13.88
CA LEU A 64 -1.69 8.13 13.18
C LEU A 64 -1.31 9.48 12.56
N ILE A 65 -0.44 10.24 13.23
CA ILE A 65 0.07 11.51 12.72
C ILE A 65 0.92 11.28 11.46
N MET A 66 1.77 10.23 11.46
CA MET A 66 2.58 9.87 10.29
C MET A 66 1.71 9.40 9.12
N ALA A 67 0.72 8.55 9.39
CA ALA A 67 -0.24 8.12 8.38
C ALA A 67 -1.00 9.31 7.77
N GLY A 68 -1.50 10.24 8.58
CA GLY A 68 -2.16 11.47 8.09
C GLY A 68 -1.24 12.32 7.20
N ARG A 69 0.03 12.46 7.57
CA ARG A 69 1.02 13.16 6.72
C ARG A 69 1.26 12.44 5.39
N LEU A 70 1.33 11.11 5.39
CA LEU A 70 1.46 10.32 4.16
C LEU A 70 0.22 10.44 3.28
N ILE A 71 -0.98 10.53 3.88
CA ILE A 71 -2.22 10.79 3.15
C ILE A 71 -2.19 12.15 2.44
N GLU A 72 -1.74 13.22 3.11
CA GLU A 72 -1.58 14.52 2.45
C GLU A 72 -0.64 14.47 1.24
N LEU A 73 0.37 13.61 1.30
CA LEU A 73 1.34 13.44 0.22
C LEU A 73 0.74 12.69 -0.98
N VAL A 74 -0.12 11.70 -0.76
CA VAL A 74 -0.82 11.02 -1.87
C VAL A 74 -2.05 11.77 -2.36
N ARG A 75 -2.61 12.71 -1.57
CA ARG A 75 -3.85 13.45 -1.87
C ARG A 75 -3.92 14.05 -3.28
N PRO A 76 -2.86 14.66 -3.85
CA PRO A 76 -2.90 15.16 -5.23
C PRO A 76 -3.19 14.07 -6.27
N HIS A 77 -2.77 12.84 -6.01
CA HIS A 77 -3.02 11.66 -6.85
C HIS A 77 -4.42 11.08 -6.65
N LEU A 78 -5.16 11.57 -5.65
CA LEU A 78 -6.55 11.19 -5.37
C LEU A 78 -7.54 12.24 -5.88
N ALA A 79 -7.09 13.23 -6.66
CA ALA A 79 -7.91 14.36 -7.13
C ALA A 79 -9.13 13.94 -7.97
N GLY A 80 -9.10 12.73 -8.58
CA GLY A 80 -10.25 12.12 -9.24
C GLY A 80 -11.32 11.55 -8.29
N GLY A 81 -11.14 11.69 -6.98
CA GLY A 81 -11.95 11.06 -5.94
C GLY A 81 -11.57 9.60 -5.73
N VAL A 82 -11.46 9.16 -4.48
CA VAL A 82 -11.19 7.75 -4.16
C VAL A 82 -12.41 6.90 -4.53
N THR A 83 -12.21 5.80 -5.24
CA THR A 83 -13.25 4.84 -5.61
C THR A 83 -13.08 3.50 -4.89
N ALA A 84 -11.89 3.19 -4.39
CA ALA A 84 -11.64 2.03 -3.56
C ALA A 84 -10.35 2.18 -2.74
N VAL A 85 -10.28 1.45 -1.62
CA VAL A 85 -9.10 1.32 -0.76
C VAL A 85 -8.78 -0.16 -0.59
N ILE A 86 -7.52 -0.56 -0.64
CA ILE A 86 -7.09 -1.93 -0.35
C ILE A 86 -5.95 -1.92 0.66
N HIS A 87 -6.09 -2.76 1.68
CA HIS A 87 -5.10 -3.00 2.72
C HIS A 87 -4.40 -4.33 2.41
N VAL A 88 -3.07 -4.35 2.35
CA VAL A 88 -2.31 -5.59 2.19
C VAL A 88 -1.26 -5.71 3.29
N GLY A 89 -1.18 -6.87 3.91
CA GLY A 89 -0.17 -7.14 4.93
C GLY A 89 -0.59 -8.20 5.93
N ARG A 90 0.16 -8.31 7.02
CA ARG A 90 -0.14 -9.23 8.13
C ARG A 90 -0.39 -8.46 9.41
N MET A 91 -1.58 -8.64 10.00
CA MET A 91 -1.90 -8.02 11.30
C MET A 91 -1.70 -8.91 12.52
N SER A 92 -1.54 -10.21 12.33
CA SER A 92 -1.49 -11.14 13.46
C SER A 92 -0.18 -11.10 14.26
N ASP A 93 0.84 -10.36 13.82
CA ASP A 93 2.17 -10.39 14.44
C ASP A 93 2.30 -9.34 15.54
N THR A 94 2.61 -9.81 16.75
CA THR A 94 2.67 -9.03 18.00
C THR A 94 3.94 -8.18 18.17
N LEU A 95 4.65 -7.84 17.09
CA LEU A 95 5.96 -7.18 17.15
C LEU A 95 5.88 -5.67 17.45
N GLY A 96 4.69 -5.16 17.81
CA GLY A 96 4.42 -3.76 18.04
C GLY A 96 4.13 -3.01 16.74
N GLY A 97 3.49 -1.84 16.84
CA GLY A 97 3.24 -0.94 15.72
C GLY A 97 1.80 -0.76 15.23
N TRP A 98 1.61 -0.13 14.06
CA TRP A 98 0.30 0.24 13.49
C TRP A 98 -0.75 -0.89 13.56
N ASN A 99 -0.36 -2.13 13.27
CA ASN A 99 -1.19 -3.33 13.29
C ASN A 99 -1.44 -3.94 14.69
N THR A 100 -0.75 -3.46 15.73
CA THR A 100 -0.86 -3.97 17.11
C THR A 100 -1.56 -2.99 18.06
N GLN A 101 -1.89 -1.78 17.60
CA GLN A 101 -2.64 -0.83 18.40
C GLN A 101 -4.09 -1.35 18.57
N PRO A 102 -4.67 -1.30 19.78
CA PRO A 102 -6.07 -1.65 19.98
C PRO A 102 -6.99 -0.87 19.03
N GLY A 103 -7.84 -1.57 18.29
CA GLY A 103 -8.69 -0.95 17.28
C GLY A 103 -8.00 -0.59 15.97
N TYR A 104 -6.90 -1.27 15.62
CA TYR A 104 -6.27 -1.18 14.31
C TYR A 104 -6.16 -2.54 13.62
N ASP A 105 -7.25 -3.32 13.67
CA ASP A 105 -7.50 -4.38 12.70
C ASP A 105 -7.95 -3.80 11.33
N TRP A 106 -8.08 -4.60 10.28
CA TRP A 106 -8.47 -4.13 8.95
C TRP A 106 -9.82 -3.38 8.97
N PRO A 107 -10.90 -3.88 9.62
CA PRO A 107 -12.13 -3.12 9.78
C PRO A 107 -11.93 -1.73 10.42
N ALA A 108 -11.18 -1.63 11.51
CA ALA A 108 -10.99 -0.36 12.19
C ALA A 108 -10.01 0.58 11.45
N GLN A 109 -8.98 0.03 10.80
CA GLN A 109 -8.11 0.79 9.90
C GLN A 109 -8.89 1.35 8.71
N ALA A 110 -9.83 0.58 8.15
CA ALA A 110 -10.69 1.04 7.06
C ALA A 110 -11.52 2.26 7.48
N VAL A 111 -12.05 2.29 8.70
CA VAL A 111 -12.76 3.47 9.24
C VAL A 111 -11.82 4.67 9.32
N THR A 112 -10.63 4.49 9.90
CA THR A 112 -9.63 5.55 10.04
C THR A 112 -9.18 6.12 8.70
N VAL A 113 -8.77 5.26 7.75
CA VAL A 113 -8.29 5.66 6.43
C VAL A 113 -9.36 6.43 5.67
N ARG A 114 -10.61 5.93 5.65
CA ARG A 114 -11.73 6.62 5.01
C ARG A 114 -11.97 8.02 5.58
N GLY A 115 -11.78 8.20 6.89
CA GLY A 115 -11.82 9.52 7.52
C GLY A 115 -10.71 10.45 7.02
N LEU A 116 -9.47 9.95 6.92
CA LEU A 116 -8.31 10.74 6.48
C LEU A 116 -8.41 11.20 5.01
N VAL A 117 -8.93 10.36 4.11
CA VAL A 117 -9.10 10.70 2.69
C VAL A 117 -10.47 11.32 2.36
N ASN A 118 -11.33 11.53 3.37
CA ASN A 118 -12.70 12.02 3.20
C ASN A 118 -13.53 11.17 2.22
N ALA A 119 -13.47 9.84 2.35
CA ALA A 119 -14.14 8.87 1.47
C ALA A 119 -14.92 7.79 2.26
N PRO A 120 -15.87 8.15 3.14
CA PRO A 120 -16.54 7.21 4.04
C PRO A 120 -17.34 6.09 3.36
N ALA A 121 -17.77 6.28 2.11
CA ALA A 121 -18.63 5.36 1.38
C ALA A 121 -17.89 4.42 0.41
N VAL A 122 -16.57 4.54 0.26
CA VAL A 122 -15.84 3.74 -0.74
C VAL A 122 -15.64 2.31 -0.22
N PRO A 123 -15.73 1.30 -1.10
CA PRO A 123 -15.42 -0.07 -0.73
C PRO A 123 -13.98 -0.17 -0.25
N THR A 124 -13.79 -0.93 0.83
CA THR A 124 -12.47 -1.24 1.36
C THR A 124 -12.22 -2.74 1.26
N TYR A 125 -11.03 -3.11 0.82
CA TYR A 125 -10.63 -4.48 0.63
C TYR A 125 -9.43 -4.82 1.50
N TYR A 126 -9.19 -6.11 1.68
CA TYR A 126 -7.99 -6.61 2.33
C TYR A 126 -7.42 -7.86 1.69
N VAL A 127 -6.10 -8.00 1.85
CA VAL A 127 -5.32 -9.18 1.51
C VAL A 127 -4.39 -9.48 2.69
N ASP A 128 -4.51 -10.68 3.25
CA ASP A 128 -3.63 -11.14 4.32
C ASP A 128 -2.37 -11.79 3.73
N THR A 129 -1.18 -11.39 4.18
CA THR A 129 0.06 -12.04 3.76
C THR A 129 0.35 -13.24 4.67
N PRO A 130 0.72 -14.42 4.12
CA PRO A 130 0.93 -15.63 4.94
C PRO A 130 1.94 -15.47 6.08
N HIS A 131 2.98 -14.68 5.85
CA HIS A 131 3.94 -14.23 6.85
C HIS A 131 4.61 -12.93 6.42
N GLY A 132 5.61 -12.51 7.17
CA GLY A 132 6.43 -11.38 6.78
C GLY A 132 7.47 -11.67 5.72
N GLY A 133 7.85 -10.66 4.95
CA GLY A 133 8.84 -10.74 3.88
C GLY A 133 8.21 -11.15 2.57
N TYR A 134 7.05 -10.59 2.22
CA TYR A 134 6.48 -10.71 0.87
C TYR A 134 6.61 -9.40 0.11
N ASP A 135 7.02 -9.47 -1.14
CA ASP A 135 6.76 -8.41 -2.09
C ASP A 135 5.27 -8.49 -2.48
N VAL A 136 4.60 -7.34 -2.51
CA VAL A 136 3.20 -7.20 -2.88
C VAL A 136 3.11 -6.39 -4.16
N GLN A 137 2.44 -6.92 -5.16
CA GLN A 137 2.10 -6.22 -6.39
C GLN A 137 0.61 -5.91 -6.40
N VAL A 138 0.24 -4.67 -6.72
CA VAL A 138 -1.14 -4.23 -6.89
C VAL A 138 -1.30 -3.60 -8.27
N GLU A 139 -2.22 -4.15 -9.05
CA GLU A 139 -2.58 -3.71 -10.40
C GLU A 139 -4.06 -3.31 -10.44
N PRO A 140 -4.46 -2.35 -11.29
CA PRO A 140 -5.88 -2.14 -11.57
C PRO A 140 -6.42 -3.41 -12.23
N ALA A 141 -7.47 -4.00 -11.64
CA ALA A 141 -8.13 -5.14 -12.28
C ALA A 141 -8.77 -4.72 -13.61
N VAL A 142 -8.93 -5.69 -14.54
CA VAL A 142 -9.75 -5.51 -15.75
C VAL A 142 -11.22 -5.38 -15.33
N GLY A 143 -11.63 -4.16 -14.93
CA GLY A 143 -12.95 -3.86 -14.36
C GLY A 143 -12.88 -3.02 -13.09
N ALA A 144 -13.83 -3.20 -12.17
CA ALA A 144 -13.81 -2.58 -10.85
C ALA A 144 -12.96 -3.42 -9.87
N GLY A 145 -12.10 -2.79 -9.08
CA GLY A 145 -11.27 -3.45 -8.06
C GLY A 145 -9.76 -3.41 -8.34
N PHE A 146 -9.06 -4.39 -7.77
CA PHE A 146 -7.60 -4.54 -7.81
C PHE A 146 -7.23 -6.01 -8.04
N ASP A 147 -6.18 -6.24 -8.82
CA ASP A 147 -5.50 -7.52 -8.86
C ASP A 147 -4.30 -7.44 -7.92
N VAL A 148 -4.19 -8.40 -7.00
CA VAL A 148 -3.06 -8.48 -6.06
C VAL A 148 -2.32 -9.78 -6.27
N ALA A 149 -0.99 -9.68 -6.30
CA ALA A 149 -0.12 -10.83 -6.32
C ALA A 149 0.97 -10.70 -5.26
N LEU A 150 1.35 -11.83 -4.68
CA LEU A 150 2.40 -11.93 -3.67
C LEU A 150 3.60 -12.70 -4.21
N LYS A 151 4.79 -12.36 -3.74
CA LYS A 151 6.01 -13.12 -3.99
C LYS A 151 6.86 -13.14 -2.73
N PRO A 152 7.38 -14.31 -2.28
CA PRO A 152 8.36 -14.33 -1.19
C PRO A 152 9.53 -13.41 -1.53
N GLN A 153 9.91 -12.53 -0.61
CA GLN A 153 10.94 -11.52 -0.85
C GLN A 153 12.25 -12.18 -1.28
N SER A 154 12.72 -11.84 -2.48
CA SER A 154 13.93 -12.44 -3.08
C SER A 154 15.17 -11.56 -2.97
N GLY A 155 15.19 -10.62 -2.01
CA GLY A 155 16.23 -9.59 -1.87
C GLY A 155 15.85 -8.26 -2.54
N HIS A 156 16.77 -7.31 -2.56
CA HIS A 156 16.58 -5.98 -3.18
C HIS A 156 17.49 -5.81 -4.40
N PRO A 157 17.00 -5.31 -5.55
CA PRO A 157 15.61 -4.94 -5.87
C PRO A 157 14.71 -6.16 -6.14
N PRO A 158 13.37 -6.03 -6.06
CA PRO A 158 12.44 -7.12 -6.36
C PRO A 158 12.53 -7.50 -7.83
N ASP A 159 12.40 -8.80 -8.11
CA ASP A 159 12.32 -9.30 -9.47
C ASP A 159 10.88 -9.20 -10.00
N PHE A 160 10.72 -8.37 -11.04
CA PHE A 160 9.45 -8.03 -11.67
C PHE A 160 8.96 -9.03 -12.73
N THR A 161 9.76 -10.05 -13.07
CA THR A 161 9.50 -10.84 -14.28
C THR A 161 8.78 -12.15 -14.03
N ASN A 162 9.00 -12.82 -12.89
CA ASN A 162 8.46 -14.15 -12.62
C ASN A 162 8.16 -14.37 -11.13
N GLY A 163 7.37 -15.42 -10.81
CA GLY A 163 7.16 -15.89 -9.43
C GLY A 163 6.09 -15.16 -8.61
N TRP A 164 5.26 -14.34 -9.26
CA TRP A 164 4.09 -13.71 -8.64
C TRP A 164 2.93 -14.70 -8.52
N MET A 165 2.36 -14.79 -7.33
CA MET A 165 1.22 -15.66 -7.02
C MET A 165 -0.03 -14.79 -6.83
N PRO A 166 -1.03 -14.86 -7.72
CA PRO A 166 -2.29 -14.15 -7.53
C PRO A 166 -2.96 -14.58 -6.22
N VAL A 167 -3.54 -13.61 -5.51
CA VAL A 167 -4.26 -13.86 -4.26
C VAL A 167 -5.63 -13.20 -4.27
N PRO A 168 -6.62 -13.81 -3.60
CA PRO A 168 -7.96 -13.25 -3.53
C PRO A 168 -7.96 -11.94 -2.74
N VAL A 169 -8.62 -10.93 -3.31
CA VAL A 169 -8.91 -9.65 -2.65
C VAL A 169 -10.28 -9.74 -1.99
N ASN A 170 -10.32 -9.61 -0.66
CA ASN A 170 -11.54 -9.78 0.11
C ASN A 170 -12.16 -8.43 0.45
N LEU A 171 -13.48 -8.30 0.37
CA LEU A 171 -14.18 -7.09 0.79
C LEU A 171 -14.25 -7.05 2.32
N LEU A 172 -13.97 -5.89 2.91
CA LEU A 172 -14.27 -5.64 4.32
C LEU A 172 -15.76 -5.28 4.47
N PRO A 173 -16.47 -5.88 5.44
CA PRO A 173 -17.86 -5.57 5.73
C PRO A 173 -18.07 -4.13 6.24
#